data_AF-A0A1G3HLP0-F1
#
_entry.id   AF-A0A1G3HLP0-F1
#
_cell.length_a   1.000
_cell.length_b   1.000
_cell.length_c   1.000
_cell.angle_alpha   90.00
_cell.angle_beta   90.00
_cell.angle_gamma   90.00
#
_symmetry.space_group_name_H-M   'P 1'
#
loop_
_entity.id
_entity.type
_entity.pdbx_description
1 polymer ?
#
loop_
_entity_poly.entity_id
_entity_poly.type
_entity_poly.pdbx_seq_one_letter_code
_entity_poly.pdbx_strand_id
1 'polypeptide(L)'
;MANSHSSEGAGRELRRIVRINEEIKSVVSAAFKINLMAMNAIFLAKRAGQSALGFGVLSNELRRFATDLQRQMDTLREATYGSVSTVTVLVKQSRISRLLERARIEAQGQAKTLIQQLARSRDESTLARNDEQMAALNRRLTHMIADTAQLVELGSVLARSAKIEAAYGGGFSGSLMQVSSDFEKIIGEIQRSLESLTKHQSEDFLA
;
A
#
# COMPACT_ATOMS: atom_id res chain seq x y z
N MET A 1 8.41 29.10 15.60
CA MET A 1 7.16 28.33 15.34
C MET A 1 7.27 27.34 14.17
N ALA A 2 8.32 27.36 13.33
CA ALA A 2 8.48 26.40 12.23
C ALA A 2 8.87 24.95 12.66
N ASN A 3 9.46 24.77 13.85
CA ASN A 3 10.09 23.49 14.26
C ASN A 3 9.13 22.47 14.93
N SER A 4 7.91 22.88 15.29
CA SER A 4 6.87 21.99 15.82
C SER A 4 6.16 21.22 14.70
N HIS A 5 5.99 21.85 13.53
CA HIS A 5 5.29 21.26 12.38
C HIS A 5 5.99 20.01 11.81
N SER A 6 7.33 19.96 11.82
CA SER A 6 8.09 18.84 11.26
C SER A 6 8.09 17.59 12.16
N SER A 7 8.04 17.74 13.49
CA SER A 7 7.90 16.59 14.40
C SER A 7 6.51 15.98 14.35
N GLU A 8 5.47 16.81 14.21
CA GLU A 8 4.09 16.33 14.04
C GLU A 8 3.88 15.70 12.66
N GLY A 9 4.44 16.30 11.61
CA GLY A 9 4.41 15.76 10.25
C GLY A 9 5.06 14.38 10.14
N ALA A 10 6.25 14.19 10.73
CA ALA A 10 6.93 12.90 10.73
C ALA A 10 6.14 11.82 11.49
N GLY A 11 5.47 12.18 12.59
CA GLY A 11 4.60 11.28 13.34
C GLY A 11 3.35 10.87 12.56
N ARG A 12 2.74 11.81 11.81
CA ARG A 12 1.63 11.51 10.90
C ARG A 12 2.07 10.57 9.78
N GLU A 13 3.21 10.85 9.14
CA GLU A 13 3.72 10.01 8.06
C GLU A 13 4.02 8.58 8.52
N LEU A 14 4.61 8.41 9.71
CA LEU A 14 4.87 7.07 10.24
C LEU A 14 3.58 6.28 10.47
N ARG A 15 2.52 6.92 10.99
CA ARG A 15 1.21 6.26 11.14
C ARG A 15 0.61 5.87 9.80
N ARG A 16 0.74 6.73 8.80
CA ARG A 16 0.30 6.47 7.42
C ARG A 16 1.03 5.26 6.84
N ILE A 17 2.36 5.21 6.94
CA ILE A 17 3.19 4.08 6.52
C ILE A 17 2.77 2.78 7.22
N VAL A 18 2.59 2.79 8.54
CA VAL A 18 2.18 1.59 9.30
C VAL A 18 0.84 1.08 8.80
N ARG A 19 -0.13 1.97 8.56
CA ARG A 19 -1.43 1.59 8.01
C ARG A 19 -1.31 0.99 6.62
N ILE A 20 -0.51 1.58 5.73
CA ILE A 20 -0.21 1.00 4.41
C ILE A 20 0.32 -0.43 4.56
N ASN A 21 1.27 -0.67 5.47
CA ASN A 21 1.82 -2.00 5.72
C ASN A 21 0.78 -3.01 6.24
N GLU A 22 -0.15 -2.61 7.10
CA GLU A 22 -1.21 -3.52 7.56
C GLU A 22 -2.17 -3.90 6.44
N GLU A 23 -2.54 -2.95 5.59
CA GLU A 23 -3.40 -3.23 4.43
C GLU A 23 -2.69 -4.10 3.39
N ILE A 24 -1.38 -3.89 3.14
CA ILE A 24 -0.56 -4.78 2.31
C ILE A 24 -0.67 -6.24 2.79
N LYS A 25 -0.53 -6.49 4.10
CA LYS A 25 -0.63 -7.85 4.65
C LYS A 25 -2.00 -8.47 4.40
N SER A 26 -3.06 -7.68 4.57
CA SER A 26 -4.44 -8.09 4.30
C SER A 26 -4.60 -8.51 2.83
N VAL A 27 -4.15 -7.66 1.91
CA VAL A 27 -4.25 -7.91 0.46
C VAL A 27 -3.40 -9.11 0.04
N VAL A 28 -2.16 -9.26 0.54
CA VAL A 28 -1.30 -10.42 0.24
C VAL A 28 -1.95 -11.73 0.70
N SER A 29 -2.54 -11.75 1.89
CA SER A 29 -3.26 -12.92 2.42
C SER A 29 -4.46 -13.27 1.54
N ALA A 30 -5.25 -12.27 1.13
CA ALA A 30 -6.37 -12.46 0.22
C ALA A 30 -5.93 -12.97 -1.17
N ALA A 31 -4.90 -12.37 -1.75
CA ALA A 31 -4.33 -12.80 -3.03
C ALA A 31 -3.84 -14.25 -2.97
N PHE A 32 -3.19 -14.65 -1.88
CA PHE A 32 -2.78 -16.04 -1.67
C PHE A 32 -3.96 -17.01 -1.66
N LYS A 33 -5.06 -16.66 -0.96
CA LYS A 33 -6.29 -17.46 -0.97
C LYS A 33 -6.87 -17.60 -2.38
N ILE A 34 -6.94 -16.50 -3.14
CA ILE A 34 -7.42 -16.53 -4.54
C ILE A 34 -6.54 -17.45 -5.38
N ASN A 35 -5.21 -17.36 -5.27
CA ASN A 35 -4.30 -18.22 -6.01
C ASN A 35 -4.53 -19.72 -5.73
N LEU A 36 -4.70 -20.09 -4.46
CA LEU A 36 -4.97 -21.48 -4.06
C LEU A 36 -6.34 -21.95 -4.57
N MET A 37 -7.38 -21.13 -4.40
CA MET A 37 -8.72 -21.43 -4.88
C MET A 37 -8.76 -21.56 -6.40
N ALA A 38 -8.07 -20.68 -7.13
CA ALA A 38 -7.95 -20.71 -8.58
C ALA A 38 -7.28 -22.00 -9.05
N MET A 39 -6.23 -22.45 -8.36
CA MET A 39 -5.60 -23.73 -8.66
C MET A 39 -6.59 -24.90 -8.49
N ASN A 40 -7.31 -24.96 -7.38
CA ASN A 40 -8.33 -25.99 -7.13
C ASN A 40 -9.48 -25.92 -8.15
N ALA A 41 -9.89 -24.71 -8.51
CA ALA A 41 -10.93 -24.41 -9.49
C ALA A 41 -10.55 -24.92 -10.90
N ILE A 42 -9.29 -24.74 -11.31
CA ILE A 42 -8.77 -25.26 -12.57
C ILE A 42 -8.88 -26.79 -12.62
N PHE A 43 -8.56 -27.49 -11.52
CA PHE A 43 -8.72 -28.94 -11.45
C PHE A 43 -10.19 -29.37 -11.53
N LEU A 44 -11.07 -28.67 -10.82
CA LEU A 44 -12.51 -28.95 -10.86
C LEU A 44 -13.08 -28.74 -12.26
N ALA A 45 -12.69 -27.66 -12.95
CA ALA A 45 -13.07 -27.38 -14.33
C ALA A 45 -12.60 -28.48 -15.29
N LYS A 46 -11.33 -28.93 -15.15
CA LYS A 46 -10.81 -30.06 -15.95
C LYS A 46 -11.62 -31.34 -15.73
N ARG A 47 -12.03 -31.63 -14.50
CA ARG A 47 -12.87 -32.79 -14.17
C ARG A 47 -14.28 -32.67 -14.76
N ALA A 48 -14.84 -31.47 -14.75
CA ALA A 48 -16.16 -31.18 -15.32
C ALA A 48 -16.18 -31.21 -16.86
N GLY A 49 -15.01 -31.22 -17.50
CA GLY A 49 -14.88 -31.40 -18.94
C GLY A 49 -15.38 -30.21 -19.74
N GLN A 50 -15.99 -30.48 -20.89
CA GLN A 50 -16.37 -29.44 -21.87
C GLN A 50 -17.32 -28.39 -21.29
N SER A 51 -18.21 -28.79 -20.37
CA SER A 51 -19.21 -27.91 -19.76
C SER A 51 -18.62 -26.82 -18.86
N ALA A 52 -17.34 -26.92 -18.47
CA ALA A 52 -16.69 -25.96 -17.58
C ALA A 52 -15.42 -25.31 -18.17
N LEU A 53 -15.24 -25.38 -19.49
CA LEU A 53 -14.06 -24.84 -20.18
C LEU A 53 -13.89 -23.34 -19.94
N GLY A 54 -14.95 -22.54 -20.11
CA GLY A 54 -14.92 -21.09 -19.91
C GLY A 54 -14.54 -20.72 -18.47
N PHE A 55 -15.10 -21.44 -17.50
CA PHE A 55 -14.75 -21.30 -16.09
C PHE A 55 -13.27 -21.65 -15.82
N GLY A 56 -12.74 -22.69 -16.46
CA GLY A 56 -11.34 -23.08 -16.36
C GLY A 56 -10.38 -22.01 -16.90
N VAL A 57 -10.74 -21.33 -17.99
CA VAL A 57 -9.97 -20.19 -18.53
C VAL A 57 -9.96 -19.03 -17.53
N LEU A 58 -11.13 -18.65 -17.02
CA LEU A 58 -11.25 -17.55 -16.06
C LEU A 58 -10.55 -17.85 -14.73
N SER A 59 -10.54 -19.12 -14.29
CA SER A 59 -9.79 -19.55 -13.12
C SER A 59 -8.28 -19.42 -13.33
N ASN A 60 -7.77 -19.67 -14.54
CA ASN A 60 -6.35 -19.40 -14.85
C ASN A 60 -6.04 -17.90 -14.82
N GLU A 61 -6.96 -17.07 -15.29
CA GLU A 61 -6.76 -15.62 -15.31
C GLU A 61 -6.82 -15.04 -13.88
N LEU A 62 -7.73 -15.52 -13.03
CA LEU A 62 -7.77 -15.20 -11.60
C LEU A 62 -6.48 -15.64 -10.88
N ARG A 63 -5.86 -16.74 -11.29
CA ARG A 63 -4.56 -17.19 -10.75
C ARG A 63 -3.43 -16.24 -11.11
N ARG A 64 -3.41 -15.76 -12.36
CA ARG A 64 -2.44 -14.77 -12.84
C ARG A 64 -2.63 -13.44 -12.12
N PHE A 65 -3.87 -12.94 -12.08
CA PHE A 65 -4.25 -11.77 -11.29
C PHE A 65 -3.75 -11.84 -9.85
N ALA A 66 -3.97 -12.96 -9.15
CA ALA A 66 -3.50 -13.13 -7.78
C ALA A 66 -1.97 -13.06 -7.66
N THR A 67 -1.25 -13.62 -8.64
CA THR A 67 0.22 -13.56 -8.69
C THR A 67 0.72 -12.15 -8.93
N ASP A 68 0.10 -11.42 -9.86
CA ASP A 68 0.48 -10.05 -10.18
C ASP A 68 0.14 -9.09 -9.03
N LEU A 69 -0.98 -9.31 -8.36
CA LEU A 69 -1.34 -8.56 -7.15
C LEU A 69 -0.31 -8.77 -6.02
N GLN A 70 0.19 -10.00 -5.83
CA GLN A 70 1.26 -10.26 -4.86
C GLN A 70 2.55 -9.50 -5.20
N ARG A 71 2.96 -9.50 -6.47
CA ARG A 71 4.15 -8.76 -6.93
C ARG A 71 3.99 -7.24 -6.73
N GLN A 72 2.81 -6.70 -7.02
CA GLN A 72 2.52 -5.29 -6.79
C GLN A 72 2.58 -4.93 -5.31
N MET A 73 2.06 -5.80 -4.43
CA MET A 73 2.15 -5.65 -2.98
C MET A 73 3.59 -5.73 -2.45
N ASP A 74 4.42 -6.60 -3.02
CA ASP A 74 5.85 -6.68 -2.67
C ASP A 74 6.57 -5.38 -3.04
N THR A 75 6.28 -4.82 -4.22
CA THR A 75 6.83 -3.54 -4.67
C THR A 75 6.37 -2.38 -3.78
N LEU A 76 5.09 -2.40 -3.36
CA LEU A 76 4.54 -1.41 -2.44
C LEU A 76 5.22 -1.48 -1.08
N ARG A 77 5.44 -2.69 -0.54
CA ARG A 77 6.16 -2.92 0.71
C ARG A 77 7.58 -2.36 0.68
N GLU A 78 8.32 -2.58 -0.41
CA GLU A 78 9.68 -2.04 -0.57
C GLU A 78 9.71 -0.51 -0.53
N ALA A 79 8.79 0.16 -1.23
CA ALA A 79 8.69 1.62 -1.17
C ALA A 79 8.35 2.11 0.25
N THR A 80 7.48 1.40 0.97
CA THR A 80 7.13 1.73 2.35
C THR A 80 8.32 1.63 3.30
N TYR A 81 9.20 0.63 3.13
CA TYR A 81 10.46 0.57 3.90
C TYR A 81 11.38 1.76 3.63
N GLY A 82 11.47 2.20 2.37
CA GLY A 82 12.19 3.42 2.00
C GLY A 82 11.65 4.65 2.75
N SER A 83 10.33 4.79 2.82
CA SER A 83 9.69 5.89 3.55
C SER A 83 9.98 5.87 5.05
N VAL A 84 9.96 4.71 5.72
CA VAL A 84 10.32 4.62 7.16
C VAL A 84 11.73 5.11 7.41
N SER A 85 12.68 4.75 6.54
CA SER A 85 14.07 5.15 6.68
C SER A 85 14.23 6.67 6.63
N THR A 86 13.60 7.31 5.64
CA THR A 86 13.66 8.77 5.49
C THR A 86 12.90 9.50 6.61
N VAL A 87 11.74 8.99 7.05
CA VAL A 87 11.04 9.53 8.24
C VAL A 87 11.91 9.43 9.49
N THR A 88 12.65 8.33 9.66
CA THR A 88 13.58 8.17 10.79
C THR A 88 14.67 9.24 10.78
N VAL A 89 15.22 9.56 9.60
CA VAL A 89 16.20 10.65 9.44
C VAL A 89 15.58 12.00 9.82
N LEU A 90 14.35 12.28 9.37
CA LEU A 90 13.62 13.51 9.71
C LEU A 90 13.36 13.66 11.21
N VAL A 91 12.91 12.60 11.88
CA VAL A 91 12.69 12.62 13.34
C VAL A 91 13.99 12.89 14.09
N LYS A 92 15.09 12.23 13.71
CA LYS A 92 16.41 12.48 14.30
C LYS A 92 16.85 13.92 14.09
N GLN A 93 16.69 14.45 12.88
CA GLN A 93 17.06 15.83 12.55
C GLN A 93 16.23 16.83 13.36
N SER A 94 14.90 16.69 13.42
CA SER A 94 14.02 17.53 14.24
C SER A 94 14.39 17.50 15.73
N ARG A 95 14.79 16.34 16.27
CA ARG A 95 15.28 16.24 17.64
C ARG A 95 16.56 17.04 17.84
N ILE A 96 17.51 16.95 16.92
CA ILE A 96 18.78 17.68 17.04
C ILE A 96 18.59 19.19 16.87
N SER A 97 17.79 19.64 15.89
CA SER A 97 17.48 21.06 15.72
C SER A 97 16.82 21.65 16.98
N ARG A 98 15.97 20.89 17.69
CA ARG A 98 15.42 21.30 18.99
C ARG A 98 16.47 21.43 20.09
N LEU A 99 17.44 20.51 20.15
CA LEU A 99 18.54 20.58 21.12
C LEU A 99 19.46 21.78 20.86
N LEU A 100 19.78 22.04 19.58
CA LEU A 100 20.57 23.21 19.18
C LEU A 100 19.86 24.51 19.54
N GLU A 101 18.55 24.59 19.33
CA GLU A 101 17.79 25.79 19.67
C GLU A 101 17.75 26.03 21.19
N ARG A 102 17.61 24.97 22.01
CA ARG A 102 17.72 25.10 23.48
C ARG A 102 19.11 25.58 23.89
N ALA A 103 20.16 24.96 23.36
CA ALA A 103 21.54 25.38 23.63
C ALA A 103 21.79 26.83 23.20
N ARG A 104 21.18 27.30 22.10
CA ARG A 104 21.27 28.68 21.63
C ARG A 104 20.62 29.69 22.59
N ILE A 105 19.53 29.30 23.25
CA ILE A 105 18.83 30.14 24.24
C ILE A 105 19.65 30.27 25.52
N GLU A 106 20.29 29.18 25.96
CA GLU A 106 21.09 29.14 27.19
C GLU A 106 22.50 29.73 27.02
N ALA A 107 23.07 29.66 25.82
CA ALA A 107 24.43 30.13 25.55
C ALA A 107 24.54 31.67 25.48
N GLN A 108 25.69 32.18 25.93
CA GLN A 108 26.06 33.59 25.86
C GLN A 108 27.39 33.80 25.12
N GLY A 109 27.65 35.04 24.68
CA GLY A 109 28.90 35.42 24.04
C GLY A 109 29.23 34.60 22.77
N GLN A 110 30.49 34.20 22.62
CA GLN A 110 30.99 33.45 21.46
C GLN A 110 30.36 32.06 21.31
N ALA A 111 29.91 31.41 22.40
CA ALA A 111 29.26 30.11 22.31
C ALA A 111 27.92 30.21 21.56
N LYS A 112 27.17 31.30 21.76
CA LYS A 112 25.90 31.55 21.08
C LYS A 112 26.08 31.72 19.57
N THR A 113 27.12 32.45 19.15
CA THR A 113 27.39 32.70 17.72
C THR A 113 27.81 31.41 17.01
N LEU A 114 28.64 30.57 17.64
CA LEU A 114 29.03 29.26 17.11
C LEU A 114 27.83 28.31 16.96
N ILE A 115 26.96 28.22 17.97
CA ILE A 115 25.73 27.40 17.91
C ILE A 115 24.80 27.89 16.79
N GLN A 116 24.66 29.20 16.62
CA GLN A 116 23.84 29.79 15.57
C GLN A 116 24.39 29.51 14.16
N GLN A 117 25.72 29.54 13.98
CA GLN A 117 26.35 29.16 12.71
C GLN A 117 26.14 27.66 12.40
N LEU A 118 26.34 26.79 13.40
CA LEU A 118 26.09 25.35 13.27
C LEU A 118 24.63 25.06 12.91
N ALA A 119 23.66 25.70 13.58
CA ALA A 119 22.24 25.54 13.28
C ALA A 119 21.91 25.95 11.82
N ARG A 120 22.37 27.13 11.38
CA ARG A 120 22.16 27.61 10.00
C ARG A 120 22.78 26.70 8.95
N SER A 121 24.03 26.27 9.16
CA SER A 121 24.72 25.39 8.21
C SER A 121 24.01 24.05 8.00
N ARG A 122 23.23 23.62 8.99
CA ARG A 122 22.55 22.32 8.98
C ARG A 122 21.11 22.40 8.47
N ASP A 123 20.38 23.46 8.83
CA ASP A 123 18.94 23.55 8.60
C ASP A 123 18.58 23.80 7.12
N GLU A 124 19.26 24.70 6.40
CA GLU A 124 18.76 25.14 5.07
C GLU A 124 18.88 24.08 3.97
N SER A 125 19.97 23.31 3.93
CA SER A 125 20.18 22.33 2.84
C SER A 125 19.61 20.94 3.13
N THR A 126 19.49 20.57 4.40
CA THR A 126 19.13 19.19 4.79
C THR A 126 17.62 19.03 4.93
N LEU A 127 16.91 20.04 5.46
CA LEU A 127 15.46 19.96 5.63
C LEU A 127 14.75 19.92 4.27
N ALA A 128 15.09 20.86 3.38
CA ALA A 128 14.47 20.96 2.05
C ALA A 128 14.66 19.66 1.23
N ARG A 129 15.86 19.06 1.28
CA ARG A 129 16.14 17.78 0.60
C ARG A 129 15.30 16.63 1.17
N ASN A 130 15.17 16.53 2.48
CA ASN A 130 14.41 15.45 3.10
C ASN A 130 12.90 15.62 2.87
N ASP A 131 12.39 16.86 2.89
CA ASP A 131 11.00 17.17 2.59
C ASP A 131 10.67 16.85 1.12
N GLU A 132 11.57 17.20 0.20
CA GLU A 132 11.42 16.84 -1.22
C GLU A 132 11.46 15.31 -1.43
N GLN A 133 12.37 14.61 -0.77
CA GLN A 133 12.43 13.15 -0.80
C GLN A 133 11.15 12.51 -0.24
N MET A 134 10.61 13.04 0.85
CA MET A 134 9.32 12.61 1.41
C MET A 134 8.17 12.83 0.43
N ALA A 135 8.08 14.02 -0.17
CA ALA A 135 7.06 14.32 -1.16
C ALA A 135 7.15 13.42 -2.40
N ALA A 136 8.37 13.08 -2.84
CA ALA A 136 8.59 12.15 -3.94
C ALA A 136 8.14 10.71 -3.58
N LEU A 137 8.52 10.21 -2.39
CA LEU A 137 8.11 8.89 -1.91
C LEU A 137 6.59 8.80 -1.74
N ASN A 138 5.96 9.85 -1.21
CA ASN A 138 4.52 9.91 -1.05
C ASN A 138 3.78 9.86 -2.38
N ARG A 139 4.21 10.65 -3.37
CA ARG A 139 3.66 10.58 -4.73
C ARG A 139 3.81 9.18 -5.33
N ARG A 140 4.98 8.55 -5.14
CA ARG A 140 5.22 7.17 -5.61
C ARG A 140 4.28 6.17 -4.95
N LEU A 141 4.12 6.21 -3.63
CA LEU A 141 3.19 5.33 -2.91
C LEU A 141 1.75 5.52 -3.40
N THR A 142 1.30 6.76 -3.60
CA THR A 142 -0.04 7.06 -4.11
C THR A 142 -0.24 6.50 -5.51
N HIS A 143 0.71 6.70 -6.42
CA HIS A 143 0.63 6.13 -7.78
C HIS A 143 0.54 4.59 -7.74
N MET A 144 1.39 3.93 -6.96
CA MET A 144 1.37 2.46 -6.90
C MET A 144 0.07 1.91 -6.27
N ILE A 145 -0.54 2.62 -5.31
CA ILE A 145 -1.86 2.27 -4.77
C ILE A 145 -2.94 2.43 -5.84
N ALA A 146 -2.90 3.49 -6.64
CA ALA A 146 -3.83 3.70 -7.75
C ALA A 146 -3.70 2.61 -8.82
N ASP A 147 -2.46 2.25 -9.20
CA ASP A 147 -2.19 1.16 -10.15
C ASP A 147 -2.73 -0.18 -9.62
N THR A 148 -2.58 -0.42 -8.31
CA THR A 148 -3.14 -1.62 -7.66
C THR A 148 -4.66 -1.62 -7.71
N ALA A 149 -5.31 -0.47 -7.49
CA ALA A 149 -6.77 -0.37 -7.56
C ALA A 149 -7.31 -0.74 -8.95
N GLN A 150 -6.64 -0.30 -10.01
CA GLN A 150 -6.98 -0.68 -11.39
C GLN A 150 -6.83 -2.19 -11.63
N LEU A 151 -5.75 -2.81 -11.10
CA LEU A 151 -5.56 -4.26 -11.19
C LEU A 151 -6.69 -5.02 -10.50
N VAL A 152 -7.15 -4.55 -9.34
CA VAL A 152 -8.24 -5.17 -8.58
C VAL A 152 -9.59 -5.00 -9.28
N GLU A 153 -9.82 -3.89 -9.97
CA GLU A 153 -11.01 -3.71 -10.81
C GLU A 153 -11.09 -4.77 -11.91
N LEU A 154 -9.97 -5.06 -12.59
CA LEU A 154 -9.88 -6.17 -13.54
C LEU A 154 -10.21 -7.51 -12.87
N GLY A 155 -9.67 -7.76 -11.67
CA GLY A 155 -10.01 -8.95 -10.87
C GLY A 155 -11.52 -9.09 -10.61
N SER A 156 -12.20 -7.98 -10.30
CA SER A 156 -13.65 -7.96 -10.07
C SER A 156 -14.44 -8.34 -11.32
N VAL A 157 -14.02 -7.84 -12.49
CA VAL A 157 -14.60 -8.24 -13.78
C VAL A 157 -14.42 -9.73 -14.03
N LEU A 158 -13.22 -10.27 -13.79
CA LEU A 158 -12.93 -11.71 -13.95
C LEU A 158 -13.82 -12.57 -13.05
N ALA A 159 -14.00 -12.18 -11.78
CA ALA A 159 -14.84 -12.91 -10.84
C ALA A 159 -16.31 -12.90 -11.27
N ARG A 160 -16.81 -11.78 -11.77
CA ARG A 160 -18.18 -11.67 -12.30
C ARG A 160 -18.36 -12.53 -13.55
N SER A 161 -17.41 -12.49 -14.48
CA SER A 161 -17.41 -13.37 -15.66
C SER A 161 -17.36 -14.84 -15.26
N ALA A 162 -16.56 -15.20 -14.25
CA ALA A 162 -16.45 -16.57 -13.77
C ALA A 162 -17.79 -17.07 -13.21
N LYS A 163 -18.59 -16.19 -12.62
CA LYS A 163 -19.91 -16.51 -12.08
C LYS A 163 -20.91 -16.86 -13.18
N ILE A 164 -20.81 -16.16 -14.31
CA ILE A 164 -21.63 -16.44 -15.50
C ILE A 164 -21.24 -17.81 -16.06
N GLU A 165 -19.95 -18.06 -16.29
CA GLU A 165 -19.46 -19.35 -16.79
C GLU A 165 -19.78 -20.52 -15.85
N ALA A 166 -19.73 -20.29 -14.54
CA ALA A 166 -20.09 -21.29 -13.54
C ALA A 166 -21.55 -21.73 -13.66
N ALA A 167 -22.47 -20.82 -13.99
CA ALA A 167 -23.89 -21.15 -14.18
C ALA A 167 -24.11 -22.10 -15.36
N TYR A 168 -23.26 -22.03 -16.39
CA TYR A 168 -23.28 -22.93 -17.55
C TYR A 168 -22.50 -24.24 -17.32
N GLY A 169 -21.97 -24.47 -16.11
CA GLY A 169 -21.15 -25.62 -15.71
C GLY A 169 -21.80 -27.00 -15.75
N GLY A 170 -23.02 -27.13 -16.29
CA GLY A 170 -23.78 -28.38 -16.31
C GLY A 170 -23.96 -28.98 -14.93
N GLY A 171 -23.65 -30.28 -14.78
CA GLY A 171 -23.75 -31.00 -13.50
C GLY A 171 -22.81 -30.50 -12.40
N PHE A 172 -21.83 -29.64 -12.71
CA PHE A 172 -20.91 -29.04 -11.75
C PHE A 172 -21.25 -27.59 -11.40
N SER A 173 -22.33 -27.03 -11.96
CA SER A 173 -22.68 -25.61 -11.82
C SER A 173 -22.73 -25.15 -10.36
N GLY A 174 -23.35 -25.94 -9.46
CA GLY A 174 -23.41 -25.60 -8.04
C GLY A 174 -22.04 -25.42 -7.38
N SER A 175 -21.11 -26.35 -7.62
CA SER A 175 -19.74 -26.25 -7.08
C SER A 175 -18.95 -25.11 -7.71
N LEU A 176 -19.08 -24.88 -9.02
CA LEU A 176 -18.39 -23.77 -9.69
C LEU A 176 -18.93 -22.42 -9.24
N MET A 177 -20.25 -22.31 -9.03
CA MET A 177 -20.89 -21.08 -8.56
C MET A 177 -20.44 -20.73 -7.14
N GLN A 178 -20.29 -21.72 -6.27
CA GLN A 178 -19.75 -21.52 -4.93
C GLN A 178 -18.33 -20.95 -4.99
N VAL A 179 -17.44 -21.58 -5.74
CA VAL A 179 -16.05 -21.11 -5.92
C VAL A 179 -16.02 -19.69 -6.50
N SER A 180 -16.88 -19.40 -7.47
CA SER A 180 -16.96 -18.06 -8.07
C SER A 180 -17.45 -17.00 -7.08
N SER A 181 -18.42 -17.35 -6.24
CA SER A 181 -18.93 -16.45 -5.20
C SER A 181 -17.84 -16.17 -4.15
N ASP A 182 -17.02 -17.17 -3.83
CA ASP A 182 -15.90 -17.00 -2.92
C ASP A 182 -14.83 -16.07 -3.51
N PHE A 183 -14.54 -16.16 -4.82
CA PHE A 183 -13.66 -15.19 -5.50
C PHE A 183 -14.20 -13.77 -5.40
N GLU A 184 -15.47 -13.56 -5.75
CA GLU A 184 -16.14 -12.26 -5.69
C GLU A 184 -16.06 -11.65 -4.29
N LYS A 185 -16.28 -12.46 -3.24
CA LYS A 185 -16.17 -12.04 -1.85
C LYS A 185 -14.76 -11.58 -1.48
N ILE A 186 -13.73 -12.39 -1.78
CA ILE A 186 -12.35 -12.08 -1.40
C ILE A 186 -11.82 -10.87 -2.18
N ILE A 187 -12.18 -10.74 -3.46
CA ILE A 187 -11.82 -9.56 -4.27
C ILE A 187 -12.51 -8.31 -3.73
N GLY A 188 -13.76 -8.41 -3.29
CA GLY A 188 -14.46 -7.32 -2.60
C GLY A 188 -13.85 -6.96 -1.24
N GLU A 189 -13.19 -7.89 -0.53
CA GLU A 189 -12.38 -7.58 0.66
C GLU A 189 -11.13 -6.76 0.29
N ILE A 190 -10.44 -7.15 -0.79
CA ILE A 190 -9.27 -6.41 -1.30
C ILE A 190 -9.67 -4.99 -1.71
N GLN A 191 -10.77 -4.83 -2.45
CA GLN A 191 -11.25 -3.52 -2.89
C GLN A 191 -11.52 -2.59 -1.70
N ARG A 192 -12.18 -3.09 -0.65
CA ARG A 192 -12.45 -2.31 0.57
C ARG A 192 -11.17 -1.91 1.31
N SER A 193 -10.18 -2.79 1.35
CA SER A 193 -8.85 -2.51 1.91
C SER A 193 -8.15 -1.36 1.15
N LEU A 194 -8.18 -1.40 -0.19
CA LEU A 194 -7.61 -0.33 -1.03
C LEU A 194 -8.40 0.98 -0.92
N GLU A 195 -9.73 0.94 -0.88
CA GLU A 195 -10.55 2.13 -0.69
C GLU A 195 -10.29 2.81 0.67
N SER A 196 -10.07 2.02 1.72
CA SER A 196 -9.63 2.52 3.02
C SER A 196 -8.30 3.28 2.89
N LEU A 197 -7.33 2.73 2.15
CA LEU A 197 -6.05 3.43 1.90
C LEU A 197 -6.24 4.75 1.16
N THR A 198 -7.08 4.79 0.12
CA THR A 198 -7.28 5.98 -0.72
C THR A 198 -8.08 7.09 -0.02
N LYS A 199 -9.12 6.74 0.75
CA LYS A 199 -9.94 7.72 1.48
C LYS A 199 -9.14 8.47 2.54
N HIS A 200 -8.31 7.77 3.30
CA HIS A 200 -7.48 8.39 4.33
C HIS A 200 -6.35 9.26 3.74
N GLN A 201 -5.93 9.02 2.49
CA GLN A 201 -5.04 9.95 1.78
C GLN A 201 -5.71 11.30 1.48
N SER A 202 -7.03 11.31 1.32
CA SER A 202 -7.79 12.52 0.99
C SER A 202 -8.08 13.36 2.23
N GLU A 203 -8.29 12.71 3.38
CA GLU A 203 -8.50 13.38 4.67
C GLU A 203 -7.21 13.98 5.23
N ASP A 204 -6.06 13.33 5.04
CA ASP A 204 -4.75 13.85 5.46
C ASP A 204 -4.27 15.07 4.64
N PHE A 205 -4.90 15.39 3.51
CA PHE A 205 -4.59 16.56 2.67
C PHE A 205 -5.44 17.81 3.03
N LEU A 206 -6.53 17.63 3.78
CA LEU A 206 -7.48 18.70 4.15
C LEU A 206 -7.34 19.18 5.60
N ALA A 207 -6.38 18.65 6.36
CA ALA A 207 -6.08 19.01 7.75
C ALA A 207 -4.65 19.53 7.92
#